data_AF-A0A0P9R886-F1
#
_entry.id   AF-A0A0P9R886-F1
#
_cell.length_a   1.000
_cell.length_b   1.000
_cell.length_c   1.000
_cell.angle_alpha   90.00
_cell.angle_beta   90.00
_cell.angle_gamma   90.00
#
_symmetry.space_group_name_H-M   'P 1'
#
loop_
_entity.id
_entity.type
_entity.pdbx_description
1 polymer ?
#
loop_
_entity_poly.entity_id
_entity_poly.type
_entity_poly.pdbx_seq_one_letter_code
_entity_poly.pdbx_strand_id
1 'polypeptide(L)'
;MPSGRHSVIPYDSLMQLRQRLDRLPKKSPERASQVAAIAELYGVSPSTVYRALNLIHKPHAAHRADHGKPRVLQQAHLERYCELIAALKLRTTNKQGRHLSTTRAIELLEDFGVETAEGLVKAPKGILSRPTINRYLSLWRLDQPRLSRQPPAVRFQAERSNDCWQFDLSPSDLKHIAKPEWIDPSKGEPTLMLFSVVDDRSGVAYQEYHCVYGEDAESALRFLFNAMAAKTDPTFPFQGRPKMIYLDNGPVAKRRVFQNVMQALGIEWQTHIPAGKDGTRT
;
A
#
# COMPACT_ATOMS: atom_id res chain seq x y z
N MET A 1 -40.92 38.06 13.97
CA MET A 1 -39.50 37.65 13.96
C MET A 1 -39.36 36.37 13.16
N PRO A 2 -38.95 36.39 11.87
CA PRO A 2 -38.62 35.16 11.17
C PRO A 2 -37.09 34.96 11.12
N SER A 3 -36.71 33.74 11.48
CA SER A 3 -35.39 33.16 11.53
C SER A 3 -34.72 33.11 10.14
N GLY A 4 -33.74 34.00 9.92
CA GLY A 4 -32.98 34.09 8.69
C GLY A 4 -32.00 32.93 8.52
N ARG A 5 -32.45 31.82 7.92
CA ARG A 5 -31.55 31.05 7.04
C ARG A 5 -31.30 31.94 5.84
N HIS A 6 -30.06 32.42 5.66
CA HIS A 6 -29.67 33.14 4.45
C HIS A 6 -30.01 32.27 3.23
N SER A 7 -31.01 32.69 2.48
CA SER A 7 -31.49 32.12 1.23
C SER A 7 -30.40 32.29 0.17
N VAL A 8 -29.60 31.25 -0.01
CA VAL A 8 -28.63 31.18 -1.10
C VAL A 8 -29.42 31.13 -2.41
N ILE A 9 -29.16 32.07 -3.32
CA ILE A 9 -29.79 32.07 -4.65
C ILE A 9 -29.25 30.84 -5.42
N PRO A 10 -30.13 29.95 -5.93
CA PRO A 10 -29.69 28.80 -6.72
C PRO A 10 -28.90 29.21 -7.96
N TYR A 11 -27.90 28.39 -8.34
CA TYR A 11 -27.03 28.66 -9.48
C TYR A 11 -27.81 28.84 -10.79
N ASP A 12 -28.81 27.99 -11.04
CA ASP A 12 -29.63 28.04 -12.25
C ASP A 12 -30.43 29.34 -12.34
N SER A 13 -30.94 29.85 -11.22
CA SER A 13 -31.66 31.13 -11.16
C SER A 13 -30.74 32.30 -11.49
N LEU A 14 -29.48 32.27 -11.04
CA LEU A 14 -28.46 33.26 -11.40
C LEU A 14 -28.07 33.18 -12.88
N MET A 15 -27.95 31.97 -13.43
CA MET A 15 -27.69 31.75 -14.87
C MET A 15 -28.82 32.28 -15.74
N GLN A 16 -30.08 31.99 -15.39
CA GLN A 16 -31.24 32.48 -16.11
C GLN A 16 -31.35 34.00 -16.04
N LEU A 17 -31.15 34.59 -14.85
CA LEU A 17 -31.11 36.05 -14.69
C LEU A 17 -30.01 36.65 -15.57
N ARG A 18 -28.82 36.05 -15.60
CA ARG A 18 -27.71 36.54 -16.42
C ARG A 18 -28.06 36.53 -17.91
N GLN A 19 -28.62 35.44 -18.43
CA GLN A 19 -29.05 35.34 -19.82
C GLN A 19 -30.10 36.39 -20.19
N ARG A 20 -31.06 36.66 -19.30
CA ARG A 20 -32.07 37.72 -19.53
C ARG A 20 -31.43 39.09 -19.54
N LEU A 21 -30.51 39.36 -18.60
CA LEU A 21 -29.78 40.62 -18.54
C LEU A 21 -28.89 40.82 -19.76
N ASP A 22 -28.23 39.79 -20.28
CA ASP A 22 -27.33 39.91 -21.45
C ASP A 22 -28.09 40.26 -22.75
N ARG A 23 -29.39 40.00 -22.82
CA ARG A 23 -30.27 40.38 -23.95
C ARG A 23 -30.75 41.85 -23.88
N LEU A 24 -30.54 42.54 -22.77
CA LEU A 24 -30.99 43.92 -22.57
C LEU A 24 -29.86 44.94 -22.79
N PRO A 25 -30.15 46.12 -23.37
CA PRO A 25 -29.19 47.22 -23.46
C PRO A 25 -28.62 47.59 -22.08
N LYS A 26 -27.33 47.93 -22.01
CA LYS A 26 -26.61 48.17 -20.74
C LYS A 26 -27.27 49.22 -19.83
N LYS A 27 -27.97 50.20 -20.40
CA LYS A 27 -28.67 51.28 -19.68
C LYS A 27 -30.19 51.08 -19.55
N SER A 28 -30.73 49.90 -19.90
CA SER A 28 -32.16 49.65 -19.77
C SER A 28 -32.60 49.62 -18.30
N PRO A 29 -33.65 50.35 -17.91
CA PRO A 29 -34.19 50.32 -16.55
C PRO A 29 -34.74 48.94 -16.18
N GLU A 30 -35.15 48.13 -17.16
CA GLU A 30 -35.65 46.77 -16.97
C GLU A 30 -34.63 45.85 -16.30
N ARG A 31 -33.33 46.13 -16.46
CA ARG A 31 -32.27 45.39 -15.77
C ARG A 31 -32.40 45.52 -14.25
N ALA A 32 -32.67 46.74 -13.76
CA ALA A 32 -32.84 46.99 -12.34
C ALA A 32 -34.11 46.32 -11.81
N SER A 33 -35.20 46.35 -12.58
CA SER A 33 -36.46 45.68 -12.24
C SER A 33 -36.31 44.16 -12.13
N GLN A 34 -35.58 43.52 -13.06
CA GLN A 34 -35.34 42.07 -13.00
C GLN A 34 -34.46 41.66 -11.81
N VAL A 35 -33.45 42.47 -11.49
CA VAL A 35 -32.61 42.23 -10.31
C VAL A 35 -33.42 42.42 -9.02
N ALA A 36 -34.29 43.43 -8.95
CA ALA A 36 -35.18 43.66 -7.81
C ALA A 36 -36.17 42.51 -7.61
N ALA A 37 -36.75 41.97 -8.69
CA ALA A 37 -37.67 40.83 -8.63
C ALA A 37 -36.98 39.55 -8.09
N ILE A 38 -35.73 39.29 -8.49
CA ILE A 38 -34.94 38.16 -7.95
C ILE A 38 -34.54 38.42 -6.49
N ALA A 39 -34.21 39.66 -6.15
CA ALA A 39 -33.90 40.05 -4.78
C ALA A 39 -35.09 39.80 -3.83
N GLU A 40 -36.29 40.20 -4.26
CA GLU A 40 -37.55 39.97 -3.55
C GLU A 40 -37.88 38.48 -3.44
N LEU A 41 -37.83 37.74 -4.55
CA LEU A 41 -38.12 36.30 -4.60
C LEU A 41 -37.30 35.49 -3.59
N TYR A 42 -36.01 35.83 -3.45
CA TYR A 42 -35.11 35.16 -2.53
C TYR A 42 -34.94 35.89 -1.20
N GLY A 43 -35.64 36.99 -0.92
CA GLY A 43 -35.52 37.73 0.35
C GLY A 43 -34.10 38.27 0.62
N VAL A 44 -33.37 38.66 -0.42
CA VAL A 44 -32.02 39.24 -0.34
C VAL A 44 -31.99 40.66 -0.88
N SER A 45 -30.93 41.42 -0.61
CA SER A 45 -30.78 42.76 -1.19
C SER A 45 -30.42 42.69 -2.69
N PRO A 46 -30.82 43.69 -3.50
CA PRO A 46 -30.36 43.81 -4.89
C PRO A 46 -28.82 43.81 -5.02
N SER A 47 -28.11 44.40 -4.04
CA SER A 47 -26.64 44.36 -3.99
C SER A 47 -26.08 42.94 -3.82
N THR A 48 -26.79 42.06 -3.11
CA THR A 48 -26.42 40.64 -2.98
C THR A 48 -26.59 39.89 -4.29
N VAL A 49 -27.67 40.18 -5.05
CA VAL A 49 -27.89 39.61 -6.39
C VAL A 49 -26.78 40.04 -7.36
N TYR A 50 -26.43 41.33 -7.40
CA TYR A 50 -25.30 41.81 -8.21
C TYR A 50 -23.97 41.16 -7.81
N ARG A 51 -23.71 41.01 -6.50
CA ARG A 51 -22.52 40.33 -6.01
C ARG A 51 -22.49 38.86 -6.46
N ALA A 52 -23.61 38.15 -6.38
CA ALA A 52 -23.72 36.76 -6.83
C ALA A 52 -23.52 36.65 -8.35
N LEU A 53 -24.12 37.54 -9.15
CA LEU A 53 -23.93 37.64 -10.61
C LEU A 53 -22.49 37.98 -11.03
N ASN A 54 -21.69 38.60 -10.15
CA ASN A 54 -20.28 38.87 -10.39
C ASN A 54 -19.37 37.70 -10.00
N LEU A 55 -19.83 36.81 -9.10
CA LEU A 55 -19.06 35.68 -8.58
C LEU A 55 -19.34 34.36 -9.31
N ILE A 56 -20.49 34.22 -9.97
CA ILE A 56 -20.94 33.02 -10.69
C ILE A 56 -19.88 32.39 -11.62
N HIS A 57 -19.10 33.19 -12.35
CA HIS A 57 -18.06 32.71 -13.26
C HIS A 57 -16.65 32.79 -12.67
N LYS A 58 -16.51 33.21 -11.41
CA LYS A 58 -15.20 33.29 -10.77
C LYS A 58 -14.91 31.97 -10.06
N PRO A 59 -13.84 31.24 -10.45
CA PRO A 59 -13.46 30.05 -9.72
C PRO A 59 -13.13 30.46 -8.28
N HIS A 60 -13.78 29.80 -7.32
CA HIS A 60 -13.47 29.97 -5.91
C HIS A 60 -12.55 28.82 -5.48
N ALA A 61 -11.51 29.13 -4.73
CA ALA A 61 -10.68 28.08 -4.14
C ALA A 61 -11.54 27.22 -3.20
N ALA A 62 -11.43 25.89 -3.29
CA ALA A 62 -12.16 24.97 -2.41
C ALA A 62 -11.87 25.24 -0.93
N HIS A 63 -10.70 25.81 -0.64
CA HIS A 63 -10.24 26.13 0.70
C HIS A 63 -9.67 27.55 0.77
N ARG A 64 -9.61 28.09 1.99
CA ARG A 64 -8.96 29.38 2.27
C ARG A 64 -7.45 29.27 2.11
N ALA A 65 -6.78 30.40 1.87
CA ALA A 65 -5.33 30.47 1.67
C ALA A 65 -4.49 30.01 2.88
N ASP A 66 -5.09 29.98 4.07
CA ASP A 66 -4.48 29.52 5.33
C ASP A 66 -4.86 28.07 5.68
N HIS A 67 -5.61 27.38 4.82
CA HIS A 67 -6.01 26.01 5.07
C HIS A 67 -4.80 25.09 5.20
N GLY A 68 -4.74 24.36 6.32
CA GLY A 68 -3.63 23.46 6.63
C GLY A 68 -2.41 24.13 7.26
N LYS A 69 -2.42 25.45 7.46
CA LYS A 69 -1.31 26.16 8.12
C LYS A 69 -1.52 26.20 9.65
N PRO A 70 -0.49 25.87 10.44
CA PRO A 70 -0.59 25.98 11.89
C PRO A 70 -0.64 27.43 12.34
N ARG A 71 -1.49 27.69 13.32
CA ARG A 71 -1.64 28.99 13.99
C ARG A 71 -1.01 29.02 15.38
N VAL A 72 -0.79 27.84 15.97
CA VAL A 72 -0.29 27.68 17.34
C VAL A 72 1.22 27.88 17.41
N LEU A 73 1.95 27.53 16.35
CA LEU A 73 3.39 27.69 16.22
C LEU A 73 3.79 27.73 14.74
N GLN A 74 5.06 28.09 14.49
CA GLN A 74 5.66 28.01 13.16
C GLN A 74 5.60 26.58 12.62
N GLN A 75 5.34 26.46 11.32
CA GLN A 75 5.11 25.17 10.67
C GLN A 75 6.29 24.20 10.85
N ALA A 76 7.52 24.67 10.63
CA ALA A 76 8.73 23.85 10.77
C ALA A 76 8.87 23.23 12.18
N HIS A 77 8.57 24.00 13.23
CA HIS A 77 8.62 23.49 14.60
C HIS A 77 7.54 22.42 14.85
N LEU A 78 6.32 22.64 14.34
CA LEU A 78 5.24 21.67 14.50
C LEU A 78 5.50 20.39 13.71
N GLU A 79 6.03 20.50 12.49
CA GLU A 79 6.46 19.36 11.69
C GLU A 79 7.48 18.53 12.45
N ARG A 80 8.52 19.17 12.99
CA ARG A 80 9.53 18.48 13.80
C ARG A 80 8.95 17.77 15.02
N TYR A 81 8.03 18.41 15.76
CA TYR A 81 7.37 17.76 16.89
C TYR A 81 6.46 16.61 16.46
N CYS A 82 5.75 16.74 15.33
CA CYS A 82 4.94 15.67 14.77
C CYS A 82 5.78 14.47 14.32
N GLU A 83 6.94 14.70 13.69
CA GLU A 83 7.91 13.66 13.32
C GLU A 83 8.40 12.91 14.55
N LEU A 84 8.81 13.63 15.61
CA LEU A 84 9.28 13.00 16.85
C LEU A 84 8.18 12.19 17.53
N ILE A 85 6.96 12.73 17.60
CA ILE A 85 5.81 12.00 18.15
C ILE A 85 5.50 10.75 17.32
N ALA A 86 5.53 10.86 15.99
CA ALA A 86 5.33 9.72 15.10
C ALA A 86 6.42 8.66 15.29
N ALA A 87 7.69 9.06 15.39
CA ALA A 87 8.83 8.19 15.64
C ALA A 87 8.73 7.49 17.00
N LEU A 88 8.35 8.21 18.07
CA LEU A 88 8.12 7.62 19.40
C LEU A 88 7.03 6.55 19.34
N LYS A 89 5.92 6.82 18.64
CA LYS A 89 4.83 5.86 18.48
C LYS A 89 5.31 4.65 17.68
N LEU A 90 6.01 4.85 16.56
CA LEU A 90 6.55 3.76 15.75
C LEU A 90 7.53 2.87 16.52
N ARG A 91 8.47 3.47 17.26
CA ARG A 91 9.47 2.75 18.07
C ARG A 91 8.87 1.94 19.22
N THR A 92 7.73 2.38 19.75
CA THR A 92 7.01 1.70 20.85
C THR A 92 5.94 0.73 20.34
N THR A 93 5.78 0.60 19.01
CA THR A 93 4.82 -0.33 18.43
C THR A 93 5.25 -1.78 18.67
N ASN A 94 4.39 -2.55 19.32
CA ASN A 94 4.62 -3.98 19.55
C ASN A 94 4.10 -4.84 18.38
N LYS A 95 4.32 -6.16 18.44
CA LYS A 95 3.83 -7.13 17.43
C LYS A 95 2.30 -7.17 17.29
N GLN A 96 1.55 -6.68 18.28
CA GLN A 96 0.09 -6.58 18.25
C GLN A 96 -0.40 -5.22 17.73
N GLY A 97 0.51 -4.36 17.26
CA GLY A 97 0.18 -3.02 16.75
C GLY A 97 -0.14 -1.98 17.83
N ARG A 98 0.05 -2.30 19.12
CA ARG A 98 -0.14 -1.34 20.22
C ARG A 98 1.09 -0.46 20.34
N HIS A 99 0.88 0.84 20.53
CA HIS A 99 1.94 1.84 20.61
C HIS A 99 1.58 2.93 21.64
N LEU A 100 2.53 3.81 21.93
CA LEU A 100 2.33 4.94 22.84
C LEU A 100 1.13 5.81 22.41
N SER A 101 0.36 6.30 23.38
CA SER A 101 -0.73 7.24 23.10
C SER A 101 -0.17 8.61 22.69
N THR A 102 -0.92 9.39 21.89
CA THR A 102 -0.48 10.74 21.51
C THR A 102 -0.30 11.64 22.74
N THR A 103 -1.18 11.52 23.76
CA THR A 103 -1.05 12.27 25.00
C THR A 103 0.27 11.96 25.70
N ARG A 104 0.61 10.67 25.85
CA ARG A 104 1.84 10.27 26.52
C ARG A 104 3.09 10.66 25.72
N ALA A 105 3.01 10.63 24.38
CA ALA A 105 4.11 11.11 23.53
C ALA A 105 4.34 12.62 23.69
N ILE A 106 3.28 13.42 23.81
CA ILE A 106 3.37 14.85 24.11
C ILE A 106 4.02 15.07 25.48
N GLU A 107 3.55 14.38 26.52
CA GLU A 107 4.14 14.47 27.87
C GLU A 107 5.63 14.16 27.86
N LEU A 108 6.06 13.09 27.19
CA LEU A 108 7.48 12.75 27.10
C LEU A 108 8.30 13.87 26.43
N LEU A 109 7.78 14.43 25.34
CA LEU A 109 8.44 15.50 24.61
C LEU A 109 8.47 16.84 25.38
N GLU A 110 7.47 17.12 26.21
CA GLU A 110 7.35 18.34 27.01
C GLU A 110 8.10 18.26 28.35
N ASP A 111 8.08 17.12 29.04
CA ASP A 111 8.67 16.96 30.37
C ASP A 111 10.15 16.58 30.32
N PHE A 112 10.49 15.61 29.47
CA PHE A 112 11.83 15.01 29.41
C PHE A 112 12.60 15.44 28.16
N GLY A 113 11.90 15.59 27.04
CA GLY A 113 12.52 15.79 25.73
C GLY A 113 12.92 14.46 25.07
N VAL A 114 13.32 14.53 23.81
CA VAL A 114 13.73 13.37 23.00
C VAL A 114 15.12 13.64 22.42
N GLU A 115 16.05 12.72 22.65
CA GLU A 115 17.38 12.79 22.04
C GLU A 115 17.32 12.46 20.54
N THR A 116 17.89 13.35 19.74
CA THR A 116 18.05 13.20 18.29
C THR A 116 19.52 13.33 17.92
N ALA A 117 19.87 13.00 16.67
CA ALA A 117 21.25 13.19 16.19
C ALA A 117 21.72 14.65 16.25
N GLU A 118 20.79 15.61 16.25
CA GLU A 118 21.05 17.05 16.34
C GLU A 118 21.05 17.56 17.80
N GLY A 119 20.79 16.68 18.78
CA GLY A 119 20.70 17.01 20.20
C GLY A 119 19.34 16.76 20.82
N LEU A 120 19.16 17.19 22.07
CA LEU A 120 17.93 17.03 22.84
C LEU A 120 16.87 18.03 22.36
N VAL A 121 15.75 17.51 21.84
CA VAL A 121 14.59 18.33 21.44
C VAL A 121 13.53 18.26 22.52
N LYS A 122 13.14 19.42 23.05
CA LYS A 122 12.10 19.55 24.07
C LYS A 122 11.03 20.54 23.62
N ALA A 123 9.76 20.15 23.70
CA ALA A 123 8.65 21.03 23.37
C ALA A 123 8.28 21.93 24.57
N PRO A 124 7.85 23.18 24.35
CA PRO A 124 7.34 24.01 25.44
C PRO A 124 6.03 23.43 26.00
N LYS A 125 5.92 23.43 27.33
CA LYS A 125 4.77 22.85 28.05
C LYS A 125 3.44 23.50 27.66
N GLY A 126 2.43 22.68 27.41
CA GLY A 126 1.04 23.12 27.20
C GLY A 126 0.76 23.74 25.83
N ILE A 127 1.74 23.81 24.92
CA ILE A 127 1.51 24.27 23.55
C ILE A 127 0.90 23.16 22.68
N LEU A 128 1.32 21.91 22.89
CA LEU A 128 0.91 20.80 22.05
C LEU A 128 -0.36 20.14 22.60
N SER A 129 -1.50 20.36 21.95
CA SER A 129 -2.74 19.67 22.30
C SER A 129 -2.93 18.39 21.48
N ARG A 130 -3.47 17.33 22.10
CA ARG A 130 -3.77 16.06 21.40
C ARG A 130 -4.60 16.26 20.13
N PRO A 131 -5.69 17.07 20.09
CA PRO A 131 -6.45 17.28 18.86
C PRO A 131 -5.63 17.94 17.75
N THR A 132 -4.79 18.92 18.09
CA THR A 132 -3.91 19.60 17.13
C THR A 132 -2.89 18.62 16.55
N ILE A 133 -2.17 17.88 17.41
CA ILE A 133 -1.18 16.90 16.96
C ILE A 133 -1.83 15.82 16.08
N ASN A 134 -2.95 15.23 16.49
CA ASN A 134 -3.62 14.20 15.69
C ASN A 134 -4.07 14.74 14.31
N ARG A 135 -4.54 15.99 14.25
CA ARG A 135 -4.89 16.65 12.98
C ARG A 135 -3.67 16.77 12.07
N TYR A 136 -2.55 17.25 12.58
CA TYR A 136 -1.34 17.48 11.77
C TYR A 136 -0.61 16.19 11.40
N LEU A 137 -0.59 15.18 12.28
CA LEU A 137 -0.14 13.83 11.93
C LEU A 137 -0.92 13.28 10.72
N SER A 138 -2.25 13.46 10.70
CA SER A 138 -3.06 13.05 9.56
C SER A 138 -2.86 13.95 8.34
N LEU A 139 -2.75 15.27 8.51
CA LEU A 139 -2.57 16.19 7.38
C LEU A 139 -1.24 15.93 6.65
N TRP A 140 -0.18 15.65 7.40
CA TRP A 140 1.16 15.39 6.88
C TRP A 140 1.49 13.91 6.65
N ARG A 141 0.50 13.02 6.80
CA ARG A 141 0.64 11.58 6.56
C ARG A 141 1.66 10.86 7.46
N LEU A 142 1.86 11.40 8.66
CA LEU A 142 2.71 10.84 9.71
C LEU A 142 1.92 10.00 10.73
N ASP A 143 0.67 9.66 10.42
CA ASP A 143 -0.16 8.80 11.26
C ASP A 143 0.20 7.32 11.10
N GLN A 144 -0.01 6.55 12.17
CA GLN A 144 0.43 5.16 12.27
C GLN A 144 0.00 4.28 11.08
N PRO A 145 -1.28 4.29 10.63
CA PRO A 145 -1.71 3.43 9.53
C PRO A 145 -0.98 3.70 8.21
N ARG A 146 -0.54 4.95 7.99
CA ARG A 146 0.19 5.33 6.77
C ARG A 146 1.66 4.99 6.87
N LEU A 147 2.27 5.22 8.02
CA LEU A 147 3.68 4.85 8.28
C LEU A 147 3.90 3.34 8.30
N SER A 148 2.93 2.56 8.77
CA SER A 148 3.02 1.08 8.76
C SER A 148 2.59 0.44 7.44
N ARG A 149 2.21 1.24 6.44
CA ARG A 149 1.71 0.72 5.17
C ARG A 149 2.88 0.12 4.40
N GLN A 150 2.79 -1.17 4.12
CA GLN A 150 3.75 -1.83 3.24
C GLN A 150 3.66 -1.23 1.82
N PRO A 151 4.78 -1.14 1.09
CA PRO A 151 4.75 -0.72 -0.30
C PRO A 151 3.86 -1.66 -1.11
N PRO A 152 3.26 -1.16 -2.21
CA PRO A 152 2.43 -1.99 -3.08
C PRO A 152 3.23 -3.21 -3.56
N ALA A 153 2.56 -4.37 -3.60
CA ALA A 153 3.16 -5.58 -4.12
C ALA A 153 3.55 -5.38 -5.59
N VAL A 154 4.84 -5.50 -5.89
CA VAL A 154 5.35 -5.52 -7.27
C VAL A 154 5.28 -6.96 -7.73
N ARG A 155 4.49 -7.23 -8.78
CA ARG A 155 4.54 -8.52 -9.46
C ARG A 155 5.81 -8.54 -10.30
N PHE A 156 6.75 -9.41 -9.94
CA PHE A 156 7.87 -9.73 -10.83
C PHE A 156 7.41 -10.82 -11.79
N GLN A 157 7.77 -10.67 -13.05
CA GLN A 157 7.63 -11.70 -14.06
C GLN A 157 8.94 -11.77 -14.85
N ALA A 158 9.39 -12.97 -15.17
CA ALA A 158 10.50 -13.22 -16.06
C ALA A 158 10.28 -12.58 -17.44
N GLU A 159 11.35 -12.13 -18.09
CA GLU A 159 11.26 -11.51 -19.41
C GLU A 159 10.96 -12.53 -20.51
N ARG A 160 11.63 -13.69 -20.46
CA ARG A 160 11.50 -14.78 -21.44
C ARG A 160 11.18 -16.10 -20.77
N SER A 161 10.59 -17.01 -21.54
CA SER A 161 10.46 -18.41 -21.12
C SER A 161 11.82 -19.00 -20.83
N ASN A 162 11.87 -19.85 -19.81
CA ASN A 162 13.06 -20.49 -19.28
C ASN A 162 14.05 -19.52 -18.59
N ASP A 163 13.68 -18.27 -18.35
CA ASP A 163 14.49 -17.37 -17.52
C ASP A 163 14.29 -17.70 -16.03
N CYS A 164 13.05 -17.85 -15.54
CA CYS A 164 12.76 -18.16 -14.14
C CYS A 164 11.77 -19.32 -14.01
N TRP A 165 12.14 -20.30 -13.21
CA TRP A 165 11.29 -21.42 -12.82
C TRP A 165 10.89 -21.29 -11.36
N GLN A 166 9.59 -21.31 -11.06
CA GLN A 166 9.08 -21.41 -9.70
C GLN A 166 8.98 -22.88 -9.29
N PHE A 167 9.74 -23.28 -8.29
CA PHE A 167 9.82 -24.66 -7.80
C PHE A 167 9.18 -24.78 -6.41
N ASP A 168 8.18 -25.65 -6.29
CA ASP A 168 7.39 -25.86 -5.08
C ASP A 168 7.16 -27.35 -4.79
N LEU A 169 7.02 -27.68 -3.51
CA LEU A 169 6.80 -29.02 -2.98
C LEU A 169 5.56 -29.01 -2.09
N SER A 170 4.53 -29.77 -2.49
CA SER A 170 3.27 -29.82 -1.76
C SER A 170 2.92 -31.26 -1.36
N PRO A 171 2.59 -31.54 -0.09
CA PRO A 171 2.09 -32.85 0.31
C PRO A 171 0.72 -33.13 -0.33
N SER A 172 0.43 -34.39 -0.62
CA SER A 172 -0.87 -34.82 -1.13
C SER A 172 -1.83 -35.10 0.04
N ASP A 173 -2.82 -34.23 0.23
CA ASP A 173 -3.85 -34.39 1.27
C ASP A 173 -4.94 -35.42 0.91
N LEU A 174 -5.14 -35.69 -0.39
CA LEU A 174 -6.26 -36.49 -0.90
C LEU A 174 -5.86 -37.89 -1.37
N LYS A 175 -4.59 -38.09 -1.71
CA LYS A 175 -4.07 -39.36 -2.21
C LYS A 175 -2.96 -39.86 -1.31
N HIS A 176 -3.09 -41.11 -0.89
CA HIS A 176 -2.07 -41.84 -0.15
C HIS A 176 -1.80 -43.15 -0.88
N ILE A 177 -0.55 -43.61 -0.87
CA ILE A 177 -0.22 -44.95 -1.32
C ILE A 177 -0.12 -45.82 -0.06
N ALA A 178 -0.98 -46.83 0.05
CA ALA A 178 -0.94 -47.77 1.14
C ALA A 178 0.35 -48.60 1.04
N LYS A 179 1.33 -48.26 1.89
CA LYS A 179 2.61 -48.97 2.11
C LYS A 179 3.24 -49.56 0.82
N PRO A 180 3.87 -48.73 -0.01
CA PRO A 180 4.60 -49.21 -1.19
C PRO A 180 5.68 -50.23 -0.82
N GLU A 181 5.88 -51.27 -1.63
CA GLU A 181 6.81 -52.36 -1.33
C GLU A 181 8.29 -51.92 -1.30
N TRP A 182 8.63 -50.83 -2.00
CA TRP A 182 9.99 -50.27 -2.09
C TRP A 182 10.37 -49.32 -0.94
N ILE A 183 9.52 -49.21 0.09
CA ILE A 183 9.67 -48.26 1.18
C ILE A 183 10.22 -48.97 2.41
N ASP A 184 11.37 -48.46 2.86
CA ASP A 184 12.08 -48.87 4.07
C ASP A 184 11.17 -48.69 5.31
N PRO A 185 10.72 -49.79 5.95
CA PRO A 185 9.84 -49.73 7.10
C PRO A 185 10.51 -49.11 8.34
N SER A 186 11.84 -49.02 8.38
CA SER A 186 12.58 -48.47 9.52
C SER A 186 12.54 -46.94 9.58
N LYS A 187 12.21 -46.27 8.47
CA LYS A 187 12.20 -44.80 8.33
C LYS A 187 10.84 -44.14 8.61
N GLY A 188 9.83 -44.93 8.98
CA GLY A 188 8.47 -44.45 9.25
C GLY A 188 7.58 -44.40 8.01
N GLU A 189 6.46 -43.68 8.10
CA GLU A 189 5.52 -43.56 6.98
C GLU A 189 5.96 -42.47 5.99
N PRO A 190 6.05 -42.80 4.69
CA PRO A 190 6.40 -41.85 3.65
C PRO A 190 5.24 -40.90 3.35
N THR A 191 5.56 -39.66 2.99
CA THR A 191 4.58 -38.70 2.47
C THR A 191 4.60 -38.74 0.95
N LEU A 192 3.42 -38.87 0.33
CA LEU A 192 3.27 -38.64 -1.10
C LEU A 192 3.31 -37.12 -1.33
N MET A 193 4.34 -36.62 -1.99
CA MET A 193 4.47 -35.21 -2.33
C MET A 193 4.37 -35.00 -3.84
N LEU A 194 3.71 -33.91 -4.24
CA LEU A 194 3.73 -33.38 -5.58
C LEU A 194 4.89 -32.40 -5.70
N PHE A 195 5.85 -32.75 -6.56
CA PHE A 195 6.92 -31.86 -6.96
C PHE A 195 6.45 -31.10 -8.19
N SER A 196 6.51 -29.78 -8.15
CA SER A 196 6.00 -28.92 -9.23
C SER A 196 7.00 -27.85 -9.58
N VAL A 197 7.27 -27.69 -10.88
CA VAL A 197 7.99 -26.54 -11.41
C VAL A 197 7.18 -25.85 -12.49
N VAL A 198 7.10 -24.53 -12.42
CA VAL A 198 6.33 -23.70 -13.35
C VAL A 198 7.25 -22.66 -13.97
N ASP A 199 7.27 -22.58 -15.29
CA ASP A 199 7.96 -21.49 -15.99
C ASP A 199 7.17 -20.19 -15.80
N ASP A 200 7.81 -19.19 -15.21
CA ASP A 200 7.15 -17.97 -14.76
C ASP A 200 6.58 -17.13 -15.93
N ARG A 201 7.23 -17.18 -17.10
CA ARG A 201 6.81 -16.39 -18.27
C ARG A 201 5.69 -17.06 -19.07
N SER A 202 5.78 -18.36 -19.30
CA SER A 202 4.82 -19.11 -20.13
C SER A 202 3.68 -19.74 -19.33
N GLY A 203 3.88 -19.98 -18.04
CA GLY A 203 2.93 -20.71 -17.18
C GLY A 203 2.91 -22.22 -17.43
N VAL A 204 3.76 -22.75 -18.31
CA VAL A 204 3.85 -24.21 -18.51
C VAL A 204 4.41 -24.85 -17.25
N ALA A 205 3.76 -25.91 -16.79
CA ALA A 205 4.10 -26.61 -15.56
C ALA A 205 4.58 -28.03 -15.84
N TYR A 206 5.59 -28.48 -15.10
CA TYR A 206 6.01 -29.87 -15.03
C TYR A 206 5.85 -30.39 -13.60
N GLN A 207 5.23 -31.57 -13.46
CA GLN A 207 4.81 -32.09 -12.18
C GLN A 207 5.04 -33.60 -12.07
N GLU A 208 5.52 -34.07 -10.92
CA GLU A 208 5.72 -35.48 -10.62
C GLU A 208 5.31 -35.80 -9.18
N TYR A 209 4.72 -36.97 -8.97
CA TYR A 209 4.49 -37.49 -7.62
C TYR A 209 5.71 -38.31 -7.15
N HIS A 210 6.18 -38.02 -5.94
CA HIS A 210 7.25 -38.75 -5.28
C HIS A 210 6.83 -39.17 -3.88
N CYS A 211 7.15 -40.39 -3.49
CA CYS A 211 7.05 -40.83 -2.10
C CYS A 211 8.36 -40.54 -1.38
N VAL A 212 8.33 -39.64 -0.39
CA VAL A 212 9.52 -39.18 0.32
C VAL A 212 9.33 -39.24 1.83
N TYR A 213 10.42 -39.35 2.59
CA TYR A 213 10.40 -39.31 4.07
C TYR A 213 10.58 -37.88 4.60
N GLY A 214 10.14 -36.88 3.82
CA GLY A 214 10.34 -35.45 4.01
C GLY A 214 10.96 -34.78 2.78
N GLU A 215 11.17 -33.47 2.84
CA GLU A 215 11.84 -32.73 1.77
C GLU A 215 13.34 -33.08 1.70
N ASP A 216 13.68 -34.03 0.85
CA ASP A 216 15.06 -34.42 0.59
C ASP A 216 15.59 -33.80 -0.72
N ALA A 217 16.88 -33.43 -0.70
CA ALA A 217 17.50 -32.74 -1.83
C ALA A 217 17.77 -33.67 -3.02
N GLU A 218 17.88 -34.99 -2.80
CA GLU A 218 18.18 -35.94 -3.86
C GLU A 218 16.97 -36.12 -4.79
N SER A 219 15.79 -36.33 -4.20
CA SER A 219 14.51 -36.37 -4.91
C SER A 219 14.26 -35.06 -5.65
N ALA A 220 14.53 -33.91 -5.02
CA ALA A 220 14.40 -32.60 -5.66
C ALA A 220 15.33 -32.43 -6.87
N LEU A 221 16.60 -32.84 -6.73
CA LEU A 221 17.56 -32.78 -7.83
C LEU A 221 17.20 -33.76 -8.97
N ARG A 222 16.70 -34.95 -8.63
CA ARG A 222 16.24 -35.94 -9.61
C ARG A 222 15.01 -35.45 -10.36
N PHE A 223 14.05 -34.83 -9.66
CA PHE A 223 12.91 -34.14 -10.27
C PHE A 223 13.36 -33.02 -11.21
N LEU A 224 14.26 -32.13 -10.77
CA LEU A 224 14.77 -31.04 -11.59
C LEU A 224 15.53 -31.56 -12.82
N PHE A 225 16.29 -32.65 -12.67
CA PHE A 225 16.93 -33.32 -13.80
C PHE A 225 15.90 -33.77 -14.84
N ASN A 226 14.83 -34.45 -14.40
CA ASN A 226 13.76 -34.87 -15.30
C ASN A 226 13.08 -33.65 -15.94
N ALA A 227 12.87 -32.57 -15.19
CA ALA A 227 12.28 -31.33 -15.68
C ALA A 227 13.15 -30.65 -16.76
N MET A 228 14.48 -30.70 -16.62
CA MET A 228 15.42 -30.16 -17.62
C MET A 228 15.63 -31.09 -18.82
N ALA A 229 15.43 -32.40 -18.66
CA ALA A 229 15.61 -33.38 -19.73
C ALA A 229 14.58 -33.22 -20.86
N ALA A 230 14.94 -33.69 -22.05
CA ALA A 230 14.02 -33.75 -23.17
C ALA A 230 12.83 -34.66 -22.84
N LYS A 231 11.62 -34.17 -23.12
CA LYS A 231 10.39 -34.89 -22.80
C LYS A 231 10.09 -35.92 -23.89
N THR A 232 9.52 -37.05 -23.49
CA THR A 232 9.17 -38.13 -24.42
C THR A 232 8.09 -37.70 -25.39
N ASP A 233 7.15 -36.88 -24.92
CA ASP A 233 6.15 -36.21 -25.76
C ASP A 233 6.75 -34.95 -26.39
N PRO A 234 6.96 -34.91 -27.72
CA PRO A 234 7.52 -33.74 -28.40
C PRO A 234 6.63 -32.50 -28.33
N THR A 235 5.33 -32.68 -28.01
CA THR A 235 4.38 -31.57 -27.88
C THR A 235 4.50 -30.86 -26.54
N PHE A 236 5.17 -31.47 -25.55
CA PHE A 236 5.36 -30.89 -24.24
C PHE A 236 6.70 -30.13 -24.17
N PRO A 237 6.68 -28.78 -24.23
CA PRO A 237 7.88 -27.98 -24.53
C PRO A 237 8.80 -27.76 -23.33
N PHE A 238 8.46 -28.31 -22.16
CA PHE A 238 9.15 -28.01 -20.91
C PHE A 238 10.47 -28.79 -20.80
N GLN A 239 11.58 -28.15 -21.16
CA GLN A 239 12.92 -28.74 -21.12
C GLN A 239 13.99 -27.65 -21.14
N GLY A 240 15.26 -28.07 -21.01
CA GLY A 240 16.40 -27.17 -21.00
C GLY A 240 16.71 -26.67 -19.59
N ARG A 241 17.80 -25.92 -19.48
CA ARG A 241 18.29 -25.40 -18.21
C ARG A 241 17.76 -23.97 -17.99
N PRO A 242 17.07 -23.66 -16.88
CA PRO A 242 16.63 -22.30 -16.61
C PRO A 242 17.81 -21.40 -16.25
N LYS A 243 17.65 -20.08 -16.38
CA LYS A 243 18.65 -19.13 -15.84
C LYS A 243 18.58 -19.10 -14.31
N MET A 244 17.38 -19.09 -13.75
CA MET A 244 17.17 -19.10 -12.31
C MET A 244 16.03 -20.00 -11.85
N ILE A 245 16.14 -20.48 -10.62
CA ILE A 245 15.08 -21.18 -9.89
C ILE A 245 14.68 -20.35 -8.67
N TYR A 246 13.40 -20.03 -8.55
CA TYR A 246 12.80 -19.42 -7.39
C TYR A 246 12.10 -20.49 -6.55
N LEU A 247 12.42 -20.57 -5.26
CA LEU A 247 11.89 -21.60 -4.36
C LEU A 247 11.72 -21.08 -2.93
N ASP A 248 11.03 -21.83 -2.09
CA ASP A 248 10.92 -21.50 -0.68
C ASP A 248 12.26 -21.70 0.07
N ASN A 249 12.42 -21.00 1.20
CA ASN A 249 13.59 -21.16 2.09
C ASN A 249 13.52 -22.44 2.94
N GLY A 250 13.17 -23.54 2.27
CA GLY A 250 13.00 -24.88 2.83
C GLY A 250 14.33 -25.64 2.97
N PRO A 251 14.26 -26.86 3.54
CA PRO A 251 15.38 -27.79 3.64
C PRO A 251 16.21 -27.93 2.35
N VAL A 252 15.58 -28.09 1.18
CA VAL A 252 16.28 -28.31 -0.10
C VAL A 252 17.25 -27.18 -0.43
N ALA A 253 16.79 -25.93 -0.39
CA ALA A 253 17.60 -24.75 -0.72
C ALA A 253 18.85 -24.58 0.17
N LYS A 254 18.80 -25.11 1.41
CA LYS A 254 19.88 -25.02 2.40
C LYS A 254 20.91 -26.15 2.25
N ARG A 255 20.64 -27.20 1.47
CA ARG A 255 21.54 -28.34 1.34
C ARG A 255 22.70 -28.00 0.39
N ARG A 256 23.92 -28.29 0.86
CA ARG A 256 25.15 -28.05 0.09
C ARG A 256 25.17 -28.79 -1.26
N VAL A 257 24.64 -30.00 -1.32
CA VAL A 257 24.55 -30.77 -2.58
C VAL A 257 23.70 -30.03 -3.63
N PHE A 258 22.57 -29.45 -3.23
CA PHE A 258 21.71 -28.67 -4.12
C PHE A 258 22.46 -27.45 -4.64
N GLN A 259 23.06 -26.66 -3.74
CA GLN A 259 23.81 -25.45 -4.09
C GLN A 259 24.99 -25.76 -5.04
N ASN A 260 25.74 -26.82 -4.78
CA ASN A 260 26.85 -27.25 -5.63
C ASN A 260 26.37 -27.63 -7.04
N VAL A 261 25.24 -28.34 -7.16
CA VAL A 261 24.69 -28.72 -8.48
C VAL A 261 24.18 -27.48 -9.23
N MET A 262 23.45 -26.58 -8.57
CA MET A 262 23.00 -25.32 -9.19
C MET A 262 24.19 -24.50 -9.71
N GLN A 263 25.25 -24.36 -8.91
CA GLN A 263 26.49 -23.68 -9.33
C GLN A 263 27.16 -24.38 -10.51
N ALA A 264 27.31 -25.71 -10.48
CA ALA A 264 27.93 -26.48 -11.55
C ALA A 264 27.14 -26.39 -12.86
N LEU A 265 25.81 -26.27 -12.77
CA LEU A 265 24.95 -26.07 -13.93
C LEU A 265 24.90 -24.60 -14.37
N GLY A 266 25.37 -23.65 -13.57
CA GLY A 266 25.23 -22.22 -13.86
C GLY A 266 23.79 -21.72 -13.75
N ILE A 267 23.02 -22.29 -12.81
CA ILE A 267 21.65 -21.91 -12.50
C ILE A 267 21.69 -21.05 -11.24
N GLU A 268 21.16 -19.83 -11.31
CA GLU A 268 20.96 -19.00 -10.13
C GLU A 268 19.78 -19.51 -9.31
N TRP A 269 19.78 -19.29 -7.99
CA TRP A 269 18.59 -19.58 -7.19
C TRP A 269 18.31 -18.48 -6.19
N GLN A 270 17.02 -18.24 -5.94
CA GLN A 270 16.55 -17.25 -4.98
C GLN A 270 15.50 -17.87 -4.09
N THR A 271 15.62 -17.62 -2.78
CA THR A 271 14.66 -18.12 -1.80
C THR A 271 13.67 -17.04 -1.40
N HIS A 272 12.39 -17.41 -1.24
CA HIS A 272 11.39 -16.51 -0.68
C HIS A 272 11.83 -15.93 0.67
N ILE A 273 11.81 -14.60 0.79
CA ILE A 273 12.08 -13.90 2.06
C ILE A 273 10.77 -13.78 2.84
N PRO A 274 10.67 -14.35 4.05
CA PRO A 274 9.44 -14.29 4.84
C PRO A 274 8.99 -12.86 5.11
N ALA A 275 7.67 -12.68 5.16
CA ALA A 275 7.05 -11.41 5.53
C ALA A 275 7.65 -10.84 6.83
N GLY A 276 8.07 -9.58 6.78
CA GLY A 276 8.65 -8.86 7.93
C GLY A 276 10.16 -9.06 8.12
N LYS A 277 10.85 -9.83 7.25
CA LYS A 277 12.33 -9.94 7.27
C LYS A 277 13.05 -8.99 6.31
N ASP A 278 12.33 -8.33 5.41
CA ASP A 278 12.84 -7.32 4.46
C ASP A 278 13.07 -5.92 5.08
N GLY A 279 13.03 -5.82 6.42
CA GLY A 279 13.09 -4.55 7.13
C GLY A 279 11.85 -3.67 6.93
N THR A 280 11.83 -2.50 7.58
CA THR A 280 10.92 -1.41 7.21
C THR A 280 11.39 -0.89 5.86
N ARG A 281 10.73 -1.31 4.78
CA ARG A 281 10.90 -0.73 3.45
C ARG A 281 10.62 0.77 3.58
N THR A 282 11.68 1.57 3.52
CA THR A 282 11.62 3.05 3.57
C THR A 282 11.21 3.60 2.23
#